data_AF-A0A8K0WQW7-F1
#
_entry.id   AF-A0A8K0WQW7-F1
#
_cell.length_a   1.000
_cell.length_b   1.000
_cell.length_c   1.000
_cell.angle_alpha   90.00
_cell.angle_beta   90.00
_cell.angle_gamma   90.00
#
_symmetry.space_group_name_H-M   'P 1'
#
loop_
_entity.id
_entity.type
_entity.pdbx_description
1 polymer ?
#
loop_
_entity_poly.entity_id
_entity_poly.type
_entity_poly.pdbx_seq_one_letter_code
_entity_poly.pdbx_strand_id
1 'polypeptide(L)'
;MVRHYNFGVEIEAVAKPYGGGESFTNVDWYRQLAQKLRNRGISAVHDDNSKYSKHPEYYGGKWFVTRDGSLKRPRPFVCMEVVSPRLDTTLHISRILSDFWEAMRVHFNPQKDVSCGGHVHVTPVSLNNKFSFRSLKKIAFACVVYEDFVAACLPPARRENQYCIMNSKSVDSGLRETLLYGKNNATLQQVAAEIRSKTTETDLYFYMQGNRYVLWNFQNIFPHPKTGRCTGTVEFRGGNQFLNTKGTLAWVAFVLGFITLALQEDLLHKFSSYVSPEDPKFDSAIEDWWKRIRRAARKSRMKRYLPDEYTRMQTR
;
A
#
# COMPACT_ATOMS: atom_id res chain seq x y z
N MET A 1 9.24 5.50 23.23
CA MET A 1 7.80 5.33 22.99
C MET A 1 7.57 4.53 21.71
N VAL A 2 6.75 3.47 21.78
CA VAL A 2 6.30 2.65 20.64
C VAL A 2 5.23 3.45 19.89
N ARG A 3 5.24 3.41 18.55
CA ARG A 3 4.21 4.02 17.70
C ARG A 3 3.26 2.93 17.22
N HIS A 4 1.98 3.19 17.35
CA HIS A 4 0.94 2.29 16.88
C HIS A 4 0.22 2.88 15.67
N TYR A 5 -0.08 2.01 14.72
CA TYR A 5 -0.82 2.32 13.51
C TYR A 5 -2.00 1.36 13.37
N ASN A 6 -3.08 1.86 12.78
CA ASN A 6 -4.03 0.97 12.12
C ASN A 6 -3.58 0.78 10.68
N PHE A 7 -3.86 -0.39 10.12
CA PHE A 7 -3.64 -0.66 8.72
C PHE A 7 -4.66 -1.65 8.16
N GLY A 8 -4.82 -1.63 6.84
CA GLY A 8 -5.52 -2.65 6.07
C GLY A 8 -4.65 -3.10 4.92
N VAL A 9 -4.85 -4.33 4.44
CA VAL A 9 -4.20 -4.84 3.23
C VAL A 9 -5.24 -5.22 2.19
N GLU A 10 -4.94 -4.92 0.93
CA GLU A 10 -5.68 -5.43 -0.22
C GLU A 10 -4.75 -6.40 -0.96
N ILE A 11 -5.23 -7.61 -1.19
CA ILE A 11 -4.48 -8.72 -1.75
C ILE A 11 -5.08 -9.04 -3.10
N GLU A 12 -4.44 -8.60 -4.18
CA GLU A 12 -4.79 -9.05 -5.53
C GLU A 12 -4.19 -10.45 -5.73
N ALA A 13 -5.02 -11.42 -6.09
CA ALA A 13 -4.61 -12.82 -6.22
C ALA A 13 -5.18 -13.46 -7.48
N VAL A 14 -4.28 -14.09 -8.25
CA VAL A 14 -4.61 -15.15 -9.19
C VAL A 14 -4.36 -16.48 -8.50
N ALA A 15 -5.38 -17.33 -8.45
CA ALA A 15 -5.35 -18.54 -7.67
C ALA A 15 -5.90 -19.73 -8.47
N LYS A 16 -5.20 -20.86 -8.43
CA LYS A 16 -5.72 -22.12 -8.99
C LYS A 16 -6.43 -22.89 -7.88
N PRO A 17 -7.74 -23.14 -7.97
CA PRO A 17 -8.46 -23.90 -6.94
C PRO A 17 -8.07 -25.38 -6.94
N TYR A 18 -8.14 -26.02 -5.77
CA TYR A 18 -8.04 -27.47 -5.62
C TYR A 18 -9.43 -28.10 -5.79
N GLY A 19 -9.84 -28.37 -7.03
CA GLY A 19 -11.12 -29.01 -7.36
C GLY A 19 -12.19 -28.05 -7.91
N GLY A 20 -13.47 -28.43 -7.81
CA GLY A 20 -14.64 -27.62 -8.21
C GLY A 20 -14.94 -27.51 -9.71
N GLY A 21 -14.05 -28.01 -10.58
CA GLY A 21 -14.31 -28.17 -12.02
C GLY A 21 -14.73 -26.89 -12.75
N GLU A 22 -15.32 -27.04 -13.94
CA GLU A 22 -15.86 -25.93 -14.74
C GLU A 22 -17.22 -25.41 -14.22
N SER A 23 -17.82 -26.08 -13.24
CA SER A 23 -19.15 -25.77 -12.71
C SER A 23 -19.17 -24.60 -11.72
N PHE A 24 -18.04 -24.30 -11.05
CA PHE A 24 -17.96 -23.20 -10.10
C PHE A 24 -17.72 -21.86 -10.80
N THR A 25 -18.52 -20.86 -10.44
CA THR A 25 -18.28 -19.46 -10.83
C THR A 25 -17.23 -18.82 -9.91
N ASN A 26 -16.70 -17.66 -10.27
CA ASN A 26 -15.80 -16.90 -9.38
C ASN A 26 -16.48 -16.57 -8.05
N VAL A 27 -17.78 -16.26 -8.06
CA VAL A 27 -18.55 -15.95 -6.84
C VAL A 27 -18.61 -17.17 -5.91
N ASP A 28 -18.78 -18.37 -6.47
CA ASP A 28 -18.74 -19.61 -5.67
C ASP A 28 -17.37 -19.80 -5.03
N TRP A 29 -16.30 -19.50 -5.75
CA TRP A 29 -14.95 -19.53 -5.19
C TRP A 29 -14.72 -18.47 -4.11
N TYR A 30 -15.27 -17.26 -4.27
CA TYR A 30 -15.21 -16.23 -3.23
C TYR A 30 -15.96 -16.67 -1.97
N ARG A 31 -17.16 -17.26 -2.15
CA ARG A 31 -17.96 -17.86 -1.07
C ARG A 31 -17.19 -18.92 -0.32
N GLN A 32 -16.48 -19.79 -1.05
CA GLN A 32 -15.68 -20.85 -0.44
C GLN A 32 -14.55 -20.27 0.40
N LEU A 33 -13.79 -19.29 -0.10
CA LEU A 33 -12.72 -18.66 0.69
C LEU A 33 -13.28 -18.01 1.97
N ALA A 34 -14.37 -17.24 1.84
CA ALA A 34 -15.03 -16.62 2.98
C ALA A 34 -15.53 -17.66 3.99
N GLN A 35 -16.09 -18.79 3.53
CA GLN A 35 -16.49 -19.88 4.41
C GLN A 35 -15.29 -20.52 5.13
N LYS A 36 -14.15 -20.72 4.47
CA LYS A 36 -12.94 -21.27 5.11
C LYS A 36 -12.37 -20.34 6.18
N LEU A 37 -12.45 -19.03 5.97
CA LEU A 37 -12.12 -18.04 7.00
C LEU A 37 -13.08 -18.17 8.19
N ARG A 38 -14.40 -18.24 7.94
CA ARG A 38 -15.40 -18.40 9.01
C ARG A 38 -15.23 -19.70 9.80
N ASN A 39 -14.88 -20.81 9.13
CA ASN A 39 -14.59 -22.08 9.80
C ASN A 39 -13.40 -22.01 10.76
N ARG A 40 -12.54 -20.98 10.62
CA ARG A 40 -11.41 -20.69 11.51
C ARG A 40 -11.73 -19.60 12.55
N GLY A 41 -12.99 -19.23 12.69
CA GLY A 41 -13.43 -18.14 13.58
C GLY A 41 -13.08 -16.73 13.07
N ILE A 42 -12.72 -16.59 11.78
CA ILE A 42 -12.42 -15.29 11.18
C ILE A 42 -13.66 -14.75 10.49
N SER A 43 -14.09 -13.55 10.89
CA SER A 43 -15.21 -12.86 10.23
C SER A 43 -14.85 -12.54 8.77
N ALA A 44 -15.63 -13.06 7.84
CA ALA A 44 -15.41 -12.91 6.42
C ALA A 44 -16.71 -12.91 5.62
N VAL A 45 -16.79 -12.07 4.60
CA VAL A 45 -17.87 -12.00 3.62
C VAL A 45 -17.31 -12.01 2.20
N HIS A 46 -18.18 -12.23 1.23
CA HIS A 46 -17.82 -12.26 -0.20
C HIS A 46 -18.76 -11.36 -0.99
N ASP A 47 -18.31 -10.91 -2.15
CA ASP A 47 -19.13 -10.17 -3.11
C ASP A 47 -20.01 -11.14 -3.91
N ASP A 48 -21.31 -10.91 -3.91
CA ASP A 48 -22.31 -11.65 -4.70
C ASP A 48 -22.46 -11.07 -6.12
N ASN A 49 -21.36 -10.60 -6.72
CA ASN A 49 -21.31 -10.00 -8.06
C ASN A 49 -22.03 -8.64 -8.16
N SER A 50 -21.96 -7.82 -7.11
CA SER A 50 -22.46 -6.45 -7.16
C SER A 50 -21.73 -5.66 -8.25
N LYS A 51 -22.44 -4.75 -8.94
CA LYS A 51 -21.85 -3.88 -9.98
C LYS A 51 -20.83 -2.92 -9.32
N TYR A 52 -19.61 -3.38 -9.08
CA TYR A 52 -18.43 -2.62 -8.66
C TYR A 52 -18.77 -1.42 -7.74
N SER A 53 -19.36 -1.67 -6.58
CA SER A 53 -19.48 -0.64 -5.55
C SER A 53 -18.21 -0.64 -4.70
N LYS A 54 -17.59 0.53 -4.52
CA LYS A 54 -16.67 0.70 -3.40
C LYS A 54 -17.47 0.38 -2.13
N HIS A 55 -17.01 -0.57 -1.33
CA HIS A 55 -17.70 -0.96 -0.11
C HIS A 55 -16.92 -0.59 1.16
N PRO A 56 -16.83 0.72 1.51
CA PRO A 56 -16.20 1.16 2.75
C PRO A 56 -16.72 0.48 4.03
N GLU A 57 -17.98 0.02 4.02
CA GLU A 57 -18.59 -0.74 5.11
C GLU A 57 -17.86 -2.05 5.43
N TYR A 58 -17.08 -2.59 4.48
CA TYR A 58 -16.37 -3.85 4.68
C TYR A 58 -15.02 -3.71 5.38
N TYR A 59 -14.48 -2.49 5.53
CA TYR A 59 -13.37 -2.24 6.46
C TYR A 59 -13.82 -2.33 7.94
N GLY A 60 -15.12 -2.49 8.20
CA GLY A 60 -15.77 -2.56 9.51
C GLY A 60 -15.58 -3.87 10.29
N GLY A 61 -14.41 -4.51 10.19
CA GLY A 61 -14.04 -5.63 11.08
C GLY A 61 -14.17 -7.05 10.50
N LYS A 62 -14.28 -7.19 9.17
CA LYS A 62 -14.30 -8.49 8.50
C LYS A 62 -13.40 -8.51 7.26
N TRP A 63 -12.96 -9.70 6.85
CA TRP A 63 -12.34 -9.89 5.55
C TRP A 63 -13.40 -9.83 4.45
N PHE A 64 -13.03 -9.31 3.30
CA PHE A 64 -13.92 -9.22 2.13
C PHE A 64 -13.25 -9.80 0.91
N VAL A 65 -13.86 -10.83 0.33
CA VAL A 65 -13.40 -11.47 -0.90
C VAL A 65 -14.22 -10.95 -2.06
N THR A 66 -13.57 -10.29 -3.01
CA THR A 66 -14.24 -9.59 -4.11
C THR A 66 -13.50 -9.78 -5.43
N ARG A 67 -14.07 -9.21 -6.50
CA ARG A 67 -13.47 -9.16 -7.82
C ARG A 67 -12.54 -7.96 -7.95
N ASP A 68 -11.36 -8.19 -8.52
CA ASP A 68 -10.56 -7.12 -9.12
C ASP A 68 -10.90 -6.98 -10.62
N GLY A 69 -11.18 -5.76 -11.07
CA GLY A 69 -11.54 -5.50 -12.48
C GLY A 69 -10.38 -5.59 -13.47
N SER A 70 -9.14 -5.41 -12.98
CA SER A 70 -7.90 -5.45 -13.76
C SER A 70 -7.34 -6.86 -13.91
N LEU A 71 -7.68 -7.78 -13.00
CA LEU A 71 -7.28 -9.19 -13.09
C LEU A 71 -8.20 -10.00 -13.99
N LYS A 72 -7.62 -10.61 -15.04
CA LYS A 72 -8.34 -11.51 -15.96
C LYS A 72 -7.47 -12.70 -16.33
N ARG A 73 -7.89 -13.90 -15.95
CA ARG A 73 -7.26 -15.15 -16.39
C ARG A 73 -8.33 -16.12 -16.87
N PRO A 74 -8.03 -16.96 -17.88
CA PRO A 74 -8.93 -18.02 -18.27
C PRO A 74 -9.10 -19.01 -17.11
N ARG A 75 -10.23 -19.72 -17.10
CA ARG A 75 -10.42 -20.86 -16.20
C ARG A 75 -9.28 -21.88 -16.42
N PRO A 76 -8.84 -22.61 -15.37
CA PRO A 76 -9.46 -22.74 -14.06
C PRO A 76 -9.02 -21.68 -13.03
N PHE A 77 -8.30 -20.63 -13.43
CA PHE A 77 -7.83 -19.62 -12.48
C PHE A 77 -8.98 -18.74 -11.98
N VAL A 78 -8.94 -18.44 -10.68
CA VAL A 78 -9.83 -17.50 -10.02
C VAL A 78 -9.04 -16.23 -9.73
N CYS A 79 -9.52 -15.12 -10.26
CA CYS A 79 -8.98 -13.79 -10.01
C CYS A 79 -9.80 -13.13 -8.90
N MET A 80 -9.16 -12.65 -7.84
CA MET A 80 -9.85 -12.02 -6.70
C MET A 80 -9.02 -10.88 -6.11
N GLU A 81 -9.70 -9.94 -5.48
CA GLU A 81 -9.12 -9.03 -4.50
C GLU A 81 -9.63 -9.47 -3.12
N VAL A 82 -8.74 -9.55 -2.14
CA VAL A 82 -9.10 -9.88 -0.76
C VAL A 82 -8.68 -8.74 0.16
N VAL A 83 -9.66 -8.06 0.73
CA VAL A 83 -9.47 -6.87 1.57
C VAL A 83 -9.55 -7.29 3.03
N SER A 84 -8.55 -6.91 3.82
CA SER A 84 -8.51 -7.21 5.25
C SER A 84 -9.45 -6.30 6.05
N PRO A 85 -9.87 -6.72 7.25
CA PRO A 85 -10.38 -5.79 8.23
C PRO A 85 -9.32 -4.73 8.57
N ARG A 86 -9.74 -3.64 9.24
CA ARG A 86 -8.80 -2.75 9.91
C ARG A 86 -8.09 -3.51 11.02
N LEU A 87 -6.79 -3.72 10.84
CA LEU A 87 -5.87 -4.27 11.83
C LEU A 87 -5.17 -3.13 12.56
N ASP A 88 -4.64 -3.41 13.74
CA ASP A 88 -3.75 -2.51 14.43
C ASP A 88 -2.48 -3.23 14.90
N THR A 89 -1.40 -2.47 15.04
CA THR A 89 -0.08 -3.00 15.43
C THR A 89 0.02 -3.48 16.89
N THR A 90 -1.02 -3.32 17.71
CA THR A 90 -1.10 -3.90 19.07
C THR A 90 -1.57 -5.35 19.04
N LEU A 91 -2.27 -5.76 17.98
CA LEU A 91 -2.74 -7.13 17.76
C LEU A 91 -1.60 -8.10 17.41
N HIS A 92 -1.90 -9.40 17.50
CA HIS A 92 -1.06 -10.47 16.97
C HIS A 92 -1.14 -10.58 15.43
N ILE A 93 -0.78 -9.52 14.72
CA ILE A 93 -0.94 -9.38 13.26
C ILE A 93 -0.32 -10.53 12.45
N SER A 94 0.77 -11.13 12.93
CA SER A 94 1.39 -12.27 12.26
C SER A 94 0.51 -13.51 12.28
N ARG A 95 -0.24 -13.72 13.37
CA ARG A 95 -1.18 -14.83 13.49
C ARG A 95 -2.38 -14.59 12.60
N ILE A 96 -2.96 -13.39 12.64
CA ILE A 96 -4.12 -13.02 11.80
C ILE A 96 -3.82 -13.22 10.32
N LEU A 97 -2.66 -12.76 9.85
CA LEU A 97 -2.25 -12.94 8.45
C LEU A 97 -1.87 -14.41 8.14
N SER A 98 -1.32 -15.16 9.11
CA SER A 98 -1.06 -16.59 8.95
C SER A 98 -2.35 -17.37 8.76
N ASP A 99 -3.34 -17.14 9.61
CA ASP A 99 -4.62 -17.83 9.55
C ASP A 99 -5.35 -17.55 8.22
N PHE A 100 -5.25 -16.30 7.71
CA PHE A 100 -5.71 -15.95 6.36
C PHE A 100 -5.01 -16.77 5.27
N TRP A 101 -3.67 -16.77 5.26
CA TRP A 101 -2.90 -17.46 4.22
C TRP A 101 -3.04 -18.98 4.29
N GLU A 102 -3.25 -19.54 5.48
CA GLU A 102 -3.62 -20.94 5.64
C GLU A 102 -5.01 -21.22 5.05
N ALA A 103 -6.02 -20.39 5.34
CA ALA A 103 -7.34 -20.53 4.76
C ALA A 103 -7.31 -20.47 3.22
N MET A 104 -6.52 -19.54 2.67
CA MET A 104 -6.26 -19.44 1.23
C MET A 104 -5.66 -20.74 0.68
N ARG A 105 -4.61 -21.26 1.32
CA ARG A 105 -3.88 -22.45 0.85
C ARG A 105 -4.62 -23.77 1.01
N VAL A 106 -5.64 -23.83 1.85
CA VAL A 106 -6.49 -25.03 1.97
C VAL A 106 -7.27 -25.28 0.68
N HIS A 107 -7.67 -24.23 -0.05
CA HIS A 107 -8.56 -24.37 -1.19
C HIS A 107 -7.98 -23.86 -2.50
N PHE A 108 -6.90 -23.08 -2.42
CA PHE A 108 -6.26 -22.48 -3.57
C PHE A 108 -4.75 -22.70 -3.52
N ASN A 109 -4.16 -22.81 -4.70
CA ASN A 109 -2.76 -22.58 -4.95
C ASN A 109 -2.58 -21.13 -5.46
N PRO A 110 -2.16 -20.16 -4.64
CA PRO A 110 -1.85 -18.81 -5.12
C PRO A 110 -0.74 -18.86 -6.18
N GLN A 111 -0.99 -18.24 -7.33
CA GLN A 111 -0.06 -18.24 -8.45
C GLN A 111 0.83 -17.01 -8.40
N LYS A 112 2.08 -17.20 -8.88
CA LYS A 112 2.91 -16.06 -9.22
C LYS A 112 2.38 -15.44 -10.50
N ASP A 113 1.86 -14.22 -10.42
CA ASP A 113 1.32 -13.46 -11.52
C ASP A 113 1.71 -11.98 -11.41
N VAL A 114 2.36 -11.45 -12.45
CA VAL A 114 2.86 -10.08 -12.48
C VAL A 114 1.76 -9.02 -12.49
N SER A 115 0.52 -9.38 -12.83
CA SER A 115 -0.60 -8.44 -12.73
C SER A 115 -1.09 -8.26 -11.30
N CYS A 116 -0.71 -9.13 -10.35
CA CYS A 116 -1.13 -9.02 -8.95
C CYS A 116 -0.26 -8.03 -8.17
N GLY A 117 -0.91 -7.18 -7.40
CA GLY A 117 -0.35 -6.27 -6.42
C GLY A 117 -0.79 -6.51 -5.00
N GLY A 118 -0.13 -5.79 -4.11
CA GLY A 118 -0.53 -5.67 -2.73
C GLY A 118 -0.63 -4.20 -2.35
N HIS A 119 -1.76 -3.82 -1.74
CA HIS A 119 -1.94 -2.48 -1.20
C HIS A 119 -1.86 -2.51 0.32
N VAL A 120 -1.30 -1.46 0.91
CA VAL A 120 -1.27 -1.25 2.36
C VAL A 120 -1.84 0.13 2.67
N HIS A 121 -2.96 0.15 3.37
CA HIS A 121 -3.60 1.36 3.86
C HIS A 121 -3.16 1.61 5.29
N VAL A 122 -2.81 2.84 5.64
CA VAL A 122 -2.30 3.16 6.98
C VAL A 122 -3.00 4.40 7.54
N THR A 123 -3.32 4.35 8.84
CA THR A 123 -3.68 5.51 9.66
C THR A 123 -2.95 5.45 11.01
N PRO A 124 -2.77 6.58 11.70
CA PRO A 124 -2.31 6.52 13.08
C PRO A 124 -3.41 5.96 13.97
N VAL A 125 -3.03 5.34 15.09
CA VAL A 125 -3.98 5.10 16.19
C VAL A 125 -4.22 6.43 16.89
N SER A 126 -5.35 7.07 16.56
CA SER A 126 -5.78 8.36 17.11
C SER A 126 -7.30 8.39 17.25
N LEU A 127 -7.85 9.36 17.99
CA LEU A 127 -9.30 9.51 18.20
C LEU A 127 -10.12 9.39 16.91
N ASN A 128 -9.62 10.01 15.83
CA ASN A 128 -10.28 10.03 14.53
C ASN A 128 -9.68 9.04 13.52
N ASN A 129 -8.68 8.24 13.92
CA ASN A 129 -7.91 7.34 13.04
C ASN A 129 -7.46 8.02 11.73
N LYS A 130 -6.98 9.26 11.85
CA LYS A 130 -6.54 10.12 10.73
C LYS A 130 -5.22 10.79 11.07
N PHE A 131 -4.39 10.98 10.04
CA PHE A 131 -3.22 11.84 10.14
C PHE A 131 -3.68 13.30 10.27
N SER A 132 -2.98 14.08 11.10
CA SER A 132 -3.14 15.53 11.04
C SER A 132 -2.71 16.05 9.66
N PHE A 133 -3.27 17.17 9.20
CA PHE A 133 -2.86 17.76 7.93
C PHE A 133 -1.36 18.09 7.88
N ARG A 134 -0.78 18.52 9.02
CA ARG A 134 0.67 18.69 9.17
C ARG A 134 1.43 17.39 8.92
N SER A 135 0.95 16.26 9.46
CA SER A 135 1.54 14.95 9.22
C SER A 135 1.42 14.50 7.76
N LEU A 136 0.27 14.75 7.12
CA LEU A 136 0.04 14.44 5.71
C LEU A 136 1.03 15.15 4.80
N LYS A 137 1.29 16.45 5.03
CA LYS A 137 2.29 17.21 4.26
C LYS A 137 3.70 16.63 4.40
N LYS A 138 4.10 16.18 5.60
CA LYS A 138 5.40 15.53 5.81
C LYS A 138 5.51 14.21 5.04
N ILE A 139 4.44 13.40 5.10
CA ILE A 139 4.36 12.13 4.36
C ILE A 139 4.43 12.40 2.86
N ALA A 140 3.61 13.31 2.35
CA ALA A 140 3.57 13.71 0.94
C ALA A 140 4.95 14.11 0.42
N PHE A 141 5.65 14.99 1.13
CA PHE A 141 6.97 15.42 0.67
C PHE A 141 8.02 14.29 0.73
N ALA A 142 7.99 13.45 1.77
CA ALA A 142 8.87 12.28 1.85
C ALA A 142 8.61 11.29 0.71
N CYS A 143 7.35 11.11 0.27
CA CYS A 143 7.02 10.29 -0.91
C CYS A 143 7.74 10.77 -2.17
N VAL A 144 7.90 12.09 -2.35
CA VAL A 144 8.58 12.68 -3.51
C VAL A 144 10.10 12.54 -3.40
N VAL A 145 10.67 12.89 -2.23
CA VAL A 145 12.12 12.87 -2.00
C VAL A 145 12.69 11.45 -2.06
N TYR A 146 11.98 10.47 -1.50
CA TYR A 146 12.42 9.08 -1.47
C TYR A 146 11.86 8.21 -2.58
N GLU A 147 11.14 8.79 -3.54
CA GLU A 147 10.46 8.02 -4.59
C GLU A 147 11.41 7.09 -5.34
N ASP A 148 12.63 7.54 -5.67
CA ASP A 148 13.63 6.77 -6.42
C ASP A 148 14.21 5.61 -5.57
N PHE A 149 14.38 5.83 -4.27
CA PHE A 149 14.75 4.75 -3.34
C PHE A 149 13.63 3.72 -3.17
N VAL A 150 12.38 4.18 -3.09
CA VAL A 150 11.21 3.28 -3.05
C VAL A 150 11.15 2.49 -4.37
N ALA A 151 11.33 3.14 -5.52
CA ALA A 151 11.32 2.50 -6.83
C ALA A 151 12.37 1.39 -6.92
N ALA A 152 13.58 1.59 -6.38
CA ALA A 152 14.62 0.55 -6.34
C ALA A 152 14.28 -0.66 -5.45
N CYS A 153 13.35 -0.52 -4.48
CA CYS A 153 12.82 -1.63 -3.69
C CYS A 153 11.73 -2.43 -4.42
N LEU A 154 11.08 -1.83 -5.42
CA LEU A 154 9.98 -2.46 -6.15
C LEU A 154 10.50 -3.49 -7.14
N PRO A 155 9.81 -4.62 -7.35
CA PRO A 155 10.13 -5.50 -8.48
C PRO A 155 9.88 -4.78 -9.82
N PRO A 156 10.59 -5.16 -10.90
CA PRO A 156 10.47 -4.53 -12.22
C PRO A 156 9.02 -4.37 -12.69
N ALA A 157 8.21 -5.43 -12.57
CA ALA A 157 6.81 -5.43 -12.98
C ALA A 157 5.94 -4.38 -12.25
N ARG A 158 6.30 -3.95 -11.03
CA ARG A 158 5.57 -2.90 -10.30
C ARG A 158 6.08 -1.49 -10.63
N ARG A 159 7.36 -1.34 -11.01
CA ARG A 159 7.93 -0.03 -11.40
C ARG A 159 7.29 0.52 -12.67
N GLU A 160 6.88 -0.38 -13.56
CA GLU A 160 6.33 -0.05 -14.89
C GLU A 160 4.80 -0.17 -14.96
N ASN A 161 4.14 -0.53 -13.84
CA ASN A 161 2.70 -0.76 -13.82
C ASN A 161 1.91 0.56 -13.79
N GLN A 162 1.03 0.73 -14.79
CA GLN A 162 0.18 1.91 -14.93
C GLN A 162 -0.77 2.16 -13.74
N TYR A 163 -1.06 1.15 -12.92
CA TYR A 163 -1.97 1.26 -11.78
C TYR A 163 -1.29 1.71 -10.47
N CYS A 164 0.05 1.80 -10.46
CA CYS A 164 0.84 2.28 -9.33
C CYS A 164 2.07 3.08 -9.77
N ILE A 165 1.88 4.02 -10.69
CA ILE A 165 2.98 4.86 -11.20
C ILE A 165 3.56 5.75 -10.10
N MET A 166 4.81 6.16 -10.24
CA MET A 166 5.41 7.17 -9.38
C MET A 166 4.54 8.44 -9.31
N ASN A 167 4.36 9.00 -8.11
CA ASN A 167 3.60 10.22 -7.87
C ASN A 167 4.11 11.39 -8.72
N SER A 168 5.43 11.52 -8.90
CA SER A 168 6.04 12.53 -9.79
C SER A 168 5.61 12.42 -11.26
N LYS A 169 5.13 11.24 -11.68
CA LYS A 169 4.64 10.96 -13.03
C LYS A 169 3.11 11.03 -13.13
N SER A 170 2.41 11.37 -12.06
CA SER A 170 0.95 11.45 -12.06
C SER A 170 0.47 12.52 -13.03
N VAL A 171 -0.22 12.09 -14.09
CA VAL A 171 -0.86 12.98 -15.07
C VAL A 171 -1.91 13.84 -14.35
N ASP A 172 -2.05 15.09 -14.79
CA ASP A 172 -2.96 16.09 -14.21
C ASP A 172 -2.74 16.37 -12.71
N SER A 173 -1.47 16.30 -12.26
CA SER A 173 -1.08 16.67 -10.89
C SER A 173 -0.15 17.88 -10.87
N GLY A 174 -0.31 18.75 -9.87
CA GLY A 174 0.59 19.90 -9.68
C GLY A 174 2.03 19.49 -9.35
N LEU A 175 2.23 18.30 -8.79
CA LEU A 175 3.55 17.73 -8.55
C LEU A 175 4.28 17.45 -9.85
N ARG A 176 3.62 16.84 -10.84
CA ARG A 176 4.20 16.58 -12.16
C ARG A 176 4.56 17.89 -12.87
N GLU A 177 3.73 18.91 -12.76
CA GLU A 177 4.00 20.24 -13.31
C GLU A 177 5.24 20.86 -12.66
N THR A 178 5.35 20.78 -11.33
CA THR A 178 6.52 21.28 -10.58
C THR A 178 7.81 20.55 -10.98
N LEU A 179 7.71 19.26 -11.30
CA LEU A 179 8.84 18.38 -11.64
C LEU A 179 9.02 18.17 -13.14
N LEU A 180 8.44 19.03 -14.00
CA LEU A 180 8.44 18.86 -15.46
C LEU A 180 9.86 18.67 -16.03
N TYR A 181 10.84 19.37 -15.47
CA TYR A 181 12.24 19.33 -15.89
C TYR A 181 13.11 18.40 -15.03
N GLY A 182 12.49 17.51 -14.26
CA GLY A 182 13.16 16.51 -13.42
C GLY A 182 13.39 16.95 -11.97
N LYS A 183 13.93 16.01 -11.20
CA LYS A 183 14.21 16.19 -9.77
C LYS A 183 15.64 16.66 -9.55
N ASN A 184 15.77 17.74 -8.80
CA ASN A 184 17.02 18.20 -8.24
C ASN A 184 16.72 18.96 -6.93
N ASN A 185 17.76 19.46 -6.26
CA ASN A 185 17.58 20.18 -4.99
C ASN A 185 16.65 21.40 -5.11
N ALA A 186 16.76 22.17 -6.20
CA ALA A 186 15.94 23.36 -6.41
C ALA A 186 14.47 23.00 -6.65
N THR A 187 14.20 22.03 -7.53
CA THR A 187 12.82 21.60 -7.80
C THR A 187 12.18 20.96 -6.57
N LEU A 188 12.93 20.20 -5.76
CA LEU A 188 12.41 19.65 -4.51
C LEU A 188 12.17 20.72 -3.42
N GLN A 189 12.97 21.79 -3.39
CA GLN A 189 12.66 22.95 -2.53
C GLN A 189 11.36 23.64 -2.97
N GLN A 190 11.13 23.75 -4.28
CA GLN A 190 9.86 24.26 -4.82
C GLN A 190 8.68 23.35 -4.44
N VAL A 191 8.81 22.02 -4.60
CA VAL A 191 7.79 21.06 -4.14
C VAL A 191 7.52 21.22 -2.64
N ALA A 192 8.55 21.41 -1.81
CA ALA A 192 8.36 21.65 -0.38
C ALA A 192 7.58 22.94 -0.09
N ALA A 193 7.85 24.01 -0.83
CA ALA A 193 7.13 25.28 -0.72
C ALA A 193 5.66 25.14 -1.16
N GLU A 194 5.39 24.45 -2.26
CA GLU A 194 4.04 24.14 -2.75
C GLU A 194 3.24 23.29 -1.76
N ILE A 195 3.83 22.22 -1.23
CA ILE A 195 3.17 21.40 -0.20
C ILE A 195 2.90 22.23 1.06
N ARG A 196 3.82 23.12 1.45
CA ARG A 196 3.61 24.04 2.58
C ARG A 196 2.44 24.99 2.32
N SER A 197 2.27 25.50 1.11
CA SER A 197 1.22 26.47 0.76
C SER A 197 -0.20 25.89 0.74
N LYS A 198 -0.36 24.57 0.53
CA LYS A 198 -1.70 23.95 0.50
C LYS A 198 -2.43 24.09 1.84
N THR A 199 -3.69 24.51 1.84
CA THR A 199 -4.45 24.78 3.07
C THR A 199 -5.44 23.67 3.42
N THR A 200 -5.81 22.83 2.44
CA THR A 200 -6.76 21.72 2.63
C THR A 200 -6.20 20.36 2.20
N GLU A 201 -6.80 19.28 2.72
CA GLU A 201 -6.51 17.90 2.30
C GLU A 201 -6.79 17.67 0.81
N THR A 202 -7.83 18.32 0.27
CA THR A 202 -8.21 18.27 -1.14
C THR A 202 -7.15 18.91 -2.02
N ASP A 203 -6.62 20.08 -1.64
CA ASP A 203 -5.55 20.75 -2.41
C ASP A 203 -4.26 19.93 -2.39
N LEU A 204 -3.94 19.30 -1.26
CA LEU A 204 -2.79 18.41 -1.16
C LEU A 204 -2.97 17.18 -2.06
N TYR A 205 -4.17 16.61 -2.12
CA TYR A 205 -4.49 15.50 -3.01
C TYR A 205 -4.28 15.88 -4.48
N PHE A 206 -4.90 16.96 -4.97
CA PHE A 206 -4.77 17.38 -6.37
C PHE A 206 -3.34 17.78 -6.73
N TYR A 207 -2.58 18.30 -5.77
CA TYR A 207 -1.16 18.54 -5.97
C TYR A 207 -0.39 17.22 -6.14
N MET A 208 -0.62 16.23 -5.28
CA MET A 208 0.15 14.98 -5.27
C MET A 208 -0.22 13.98 -6.37
N GLN A 209 -1.43 14.08 -6.92
CA GLN A 209 -1.94 13.14 -7.92
C GLN A 209 -3.18 13.66 -8.67
N GLY A 210 -3.31 13.30 -9.95
CA GLY A 210 -4.53 13.57 -10.74
C GLY A 210 -5.57 12.44 -10.66
N ASN A 211 -5.15 11.22 -10.34
CA ASN A 211 -6.04 10.06 -10.18
C ASN A 211 -5.48 9.05 -9.17
N ARG A 212 -6.21 7.95 -8.91
CA ARG A 212 -5.84 6.93 -7.90
C ARG A 212 -4.65 6.04 -8.27
N TYR A 213 -4.22 6.03 -9.53
CA TYR A 213 -3.26 5.06 -10.07
C TYR A 213 -1.79 5.40 -9.77
N VAL A 214 -1.53 5.94 -8.58
CA VAL A 214 -0.19 6.34 -8.11
C VAL A 214 0.32 5.41 -7.02
N LEU A 215 1.64 5.42 -6.81
CA LEU A 215 2.35 4.58 -5.85
C LEU A 215 1.93 4.86 -4.41
N TRP A 216 1.86 6.14 -4.04
CA TRP A 216 1.29 6.61 -2.78
C TRP A 216 -0.02 7.36 -3.07
N ASN A 217 -1.14 6.70 -2.78
CA ASN A 217 -2.46 7.23 -3.02
C ASN A 217 -3.03 7.94 -1.77
N PHE A 218 -3.37 9.20 -1.96
CA PHE A 218 -3.92 10.14 -0.99
C PHE A 218 -5.44 10.34 -1.12
N GLN A 219 -6.12 9.69 -2.08
CA GLN A 219 -7.57 9.82 -2.30
C GLN A 219 -8.42 9.57 -1.04
N ASN A 220 -7.89 8.76 -0.12
CA ASN A 220 -8.59 8.28 1.06
C ASN A 220 -8.49 9.22 2.27
N ILE A 221 -7.76 10.35 2.17
CA ILE A 221 -7.53 11.26 3.30
C ILE A 221 -8.71 12.21 3.55
N PHE A 222 -9.55 12.48 2.55
CA PHE A 222 -10.74 13.33 2.64
C PHE A 222 -12.02 12.57 2.18
N PRO A 223 -13.22 13.07 2.49
CA PRO A 223 -14.48 12.48 2.04
C PRO A 223 -14.59 12.35 0.53
N HIS A 224 -14.90 11.14 0.06
CA HIS A 224 -15.11 10.89 -1.36
C HIS A 224 -16.32 11.69 -1.88
N PRO A 225 -16.20 12.47 -2.96
CA PRO A 225 -17.25 13.41 -3.39
C PRO A 225 -18.62 12.77 -3.61
N LYS A 226 -18.66 11.53 -4.13
CA LYS A 226 -19.91 10.83 -4.42
C LYS A 226 -20.56 10.14 -3.23
N THR A 227 -19.77 9.75 -2.22
CA THR A 227 -20.27 8.89 -1.13
C THR A 227 -20.18 9.54 0.24
N GLY A 228 -19.47 10.66 0.37
CA GLY A 228 -19.18 11.33 1.64
C GLY A 228 -18.28 10.52 2.58
N ARG A 229 -17.82 9.32 2.19
CA ARG A 229 -17.07 8.42 3.06
C ARG A 229 -15.57 8.68 2.97
N CYS A 230 -14.88 8.55 4.10
CA CYS A 230 -13.44 8.77 4.23
C CYS A 230 -12.85 7.75 5.20
N THR A 231 -11.89 6.94 4.75
CA THR A 231 -11.17 6.01 5.63
C THR A 231 -10.01 6.70 6.37
N GLY A 232 -9.55 7.84 5.88
CA GLY A 232 -8.44 8.60 6.47
C GLY A 232 -7.05 8.08 6.13
N THR A 233 -6.97 7.05 5.27
CA THR A 233 -5.74 6.29 5.03
C THR A 233 -4.81 6.96 4.03
N VAL A 234 -3.51 6.83 4.22
CA VAL A 234 -2.54 6.89 3.12
C VAL A 234 -2.34 5.47 2.61
N GLU A 235 -2.46 5.27 1.31
CA GLU A 235 -2.40 3.95 0.67
C GLU A 235 -1.10 3.80 -0.13
N PHE A 236 -0.33 2.76 0.17
CA PHE A 236 0.80 2.35 -0.65
C PHE A 236 0.37 1.24 -1.60
N ARG A 237 0.55 1.47 -2.90
CA ARG A 237 0.14 0.54 -3.97
C ARG A 237 1.31 -0.19 -4.63
N GLY A 238 2.52 -0.06 -4.08
CA GLY A 238 3.74 -0.63 -4.67
C GLY A 238 4.03 -2.07 -4.27
N GLY A 239 3.27 -2.64 -3.34
CA GLY A 239 3.46 -4.01 -2.89
C GLY A 239 3.46 -4.95 -4.09
N ASN A 240 4.38 -5.90 -4.08
CA ASN A 240 4.35 -6.96 -5.09
C ASN A 240 3.12 -7.87 -4.84
N GLN A 241 3.02 -8.94 -5.62
CA GLN A 241 2.10 -10.01 -5.33
C GLN A 241 2.30 -10.58 -3.91
N PHE A 242 1.34 -10.36 -3.03
CA PHE A 242 1.36 -11.01 -1.73
C PHE A 242 1.00 -12.48 -1.93
N LEU A 243 1.93 -13.38 -1.60
CA LEU A 243 1.74 -14.84 -1.81
C LEU A 243 1.71 -15.63 -0.50
N ASN A 244 2.12 -15.02 0.60
CA ASN A 244 2.23 -15.64 1.90
C ASN A 244 2.37 -14.59 3.00
N THR A 245 2.26 -15.05 4.25
CA THR A 245 2.33 -14.22 5.46
C THR A 245 3.60 -13.38 5.54
N LYS A 246 4.75 -13.96 5.15
CA LYS A 246 6.05 -13.29 5.23
C LYS A 246 6.13 -12.12 4.25
N GLY A 247 5.66 -12.30 3.02
CA GLY A 247 5.61 -11.25 2.00
C GLY A 247 4.68 -10.12 2.38
N THR A 248 3.45 -10.46 2.79
CA THR A 248 2.48 -9.45 3.27
C THR A 248 3.05 -8.64 4.43
N LEU A 249 3.62 -9.30 5.45
CA LEU A 249 4.20 -8.62 6.60
C LEU A 249 5.43 -7.77 6.26
N ALA A 250 6.24 -8.17 5.27
CA ALA A 250 7.39 -7.39 4.82
C ALA A 250 6.94 -6.05 4.24
N TRP A 251 5.92 -6.05 3.36
CA TRP A 251 5.39 -4.81 2.79
C TRP A 251 4.63 -3.96 3.80
N VAL A 252 3.86 -4.57 4.71
CA VAL A 252 3.25 -3.82 5.83
C VAL A 252 4.35 -3.18 6.69
N ALA A 253 5.41 -3.91 7.02
CA ALA A 253 6.53 -3.38 7.79
C ALA A 253 7.26 -2.24 7.08
N PHE A 254 7.42 -2.35 5.76
CA PHE A 254 8.03 -1.31 4.93
C PHE A 254 7.20 -0.03 4.98
N VAL A 255 5.89 -0.12 4.72
CA VAL A 255 5.00 1.05 4.68
C VAL A 255 4.93 1.71 6.06
N LEU A 256 4.77 0.94 7.14
CA LEU A 256 4.77 1.50 8.49
C LEU A 256 6.12 2.12 8.88
N GLY A 257 7.24 1.51 8.44
CA GLY A 257 8.58 2.06 8.58
C GLY A 257 8.76 3.38 7.83
N PHE A 258 8.32 3.43 6.58
CA PHE A 258 8.35 4.61 5.73
C PHE A 258 7.56 5.78 6.33
N ILE A 259 6.30 5.55 6.71
CA ILE A 259 5.46 6.57 7.35
C ILE A 259 6.10 7.06 8.66
N THR A 260 6.66 6.14 9.46
CA THR A 260 7.35 6.52 10.69
C THR A 260 8.57 7.40 10.40
N LEU A 261 9.36 7.05 9.38
CA LEU A 261 10.55 7.79 8.97
C LEU A 261 10.18 9.20 8.47
N ALA A 262 9.22 9.29 7.56
CA ALA A 262 8.72 10.56 7.01
C ALA A 262 8.30 11.56 8.10
N LEU A 263 7.63 11.06 9.15
CA LEU A 263 7.20 11.89 10.27
C LEU A 263 8.35 12.32 11.19
N GLN A 264 9.40 11.51 11.31
CA GLN A 264 10.55 11.78 12.18
C GLN A 264 11.55 12.75 11.53
N GLU A 265 11.84 12.54 10.26
CA GLU A 265 12.84 13.33 9.53
C GLU A 265 12.31 14.70 9.15
N ASP A 266 10.99 14.81 8.94
CA ASP A 266 10.36 16.09 8.67
C ASP A 266 11.03 16.84 7.52
N LEU A 267 11.30 16.12 6.43
CA LEU A 267 12.02 16.62 5.27
C LEU A 267 11.37 17.91 4.73
N LEU A 268 10.06 18.10 4.92
CA LEU A 268 9.37 19.32 4.53
C LEU A 268 10.01 20.61 5.10
N HIS A 269 10.63 20.50 6.27
CA HIS A 269 11.32 21.58 6.96
C HIS A 269 12.84 21.37 7.07
N LYS A 270 13.33 20.14 6.89
CA LYS A 270 14.74 19.77 7.12
C LYS A 270 15.46 19.23 5.89
N PHE A 271 14.85 19.30 4.71
CA PHE A 271 15.47 18.83 3.49
C PHE A 271 16.73 19.62 3.17
N SER A 272 17.82 18.89 2.98
CA SER A 272 19.14 19.43 2.68
C SER A 272 19.60 19.08 1.27
N SER A 273 19.30 17.86 0.81
CA SER A 273 19.88 17.30 -0.41
C SER A 273 19.08 16.12 -0.94
N TYR A 274 19.14 15.95 -2.25
CA TYR A 274 18.64 14.81 -3.02
C TYR A 274 19.81 14.11 -3.72
N VAL A 275 19.72 12.79 -3.81
CA VAL A 275 20.71 11.92 -4.49
C VAL A 275 19.98 11.22 -5.63
N SER A 276 20.32 11.56 -6.86
CA SER A 276 19.69 11.01 -8.06
C SER A 276 20.16 9.58 -8.34
N PRO A 277 19.38 8.73 -9.03
CA PRO A 277 19.84 7.42 -9.50
C PRO A 277 21.14 7.46 -10.31
N GLU A 278 21.45 8.57 -10.98
CA GLU A 278 22.67 8.78 -11.76
C GLU A 278 23.86 9.27 -10.92
N ASP A 279 23.65 9.60 -9.64
CA ASP A 279 24.72 10.03 -8.74
C ASP A 279 25.57 8.82 -8.30
N PRO A 280 26.91 8.88 -8.37
CA PRO A 280 27.80 7.80 -7.90
C PRO A 280 27.58 7.38 -6.44
N LYS A 281 26.96 8.23 -5.61
CA LYS A 281 26.66 7.97 -4.21
C LYS A 281 25.30 7.30 -3.99
N PHE A 282 24.52 7.06 -5.04
CA PHE A 282 23.16 6.53 -4.93
C PHE A 282 23.10 5.21 -4.14
N ASP A 283 23.97 4.25 -4.45
CA ASP A 283 24.01 2.94 -3.78
C ASP A 283 24.29 3.07 -2.28
N SER A 284 25.22 3.94 -1.90
CA SER A 284 25.50 4.21 -0.48
C SER A 284 24.33 4.91 0.21
N ALA A 285 23.68 5.85 -0.49
CA ALA A 285 22.56 6.62 0.03
C ALA A 285 21.31 5.76 0.26
N ILE A 286 20.98 4.83 -0.66
CA ILE A 286 19.85 3.92 -0.50
C ILE A 286 20.10 2.89 0.61
N GLU A 287 21.33 2.41 0.78
CA GLU A 287 21.69 1.52 1.88
C GLU A 287 21.56 2.20 3.25
N ASP A 288 22.00 3.45 3.38
CA ASP A 288 21.76 4.24 4.59
C ASP A 288 20.26 4.49 4.84
N TRP A 289 19.53 4.88 3.80
CA TRP A 289 18.08 5.07 3.88
C TRP A 289 17.37 3.79 4.31
N TRP A 290 17.77 2.63 3.80
CA TRP A 290 17.19 1.34 4.19
C TRP A 290 17.44 1.01 5.66
N LYS A 291 18.65 1.29 6.17
CA LYS A 291 18.95 1.18 7.62
C LYS A 291 18.05 2.09 8.45
N ARG A 292 17.74 3.29 7.97
CA ARG A 292 16.80 4.22 8.60
C ARG A 292 15.36 3.71 8.55
N ILE A 293 14.90 3.14 7.43
CA ILE A 293 13.59 2.46 7.32
C ILE A 293 13.48 1.32 8.34
N ARG A 294 14.47 0.42 8.41
CA ARG A 294 14.52 -0.68 9.39
C ARG A 294 14.48 -0.17 10.83
N ARG A 295 15.18 0.94 11.13
CA ARG A 295 15.18 1.59 12.44
C ARG A 295 13.82 2.21 12.78
N ALA A 296 13.16 2.83 11.80
CA ALA A 296 11.84 3.41 11.93
C ALA A 296 10.78 2.32 12.17
N ALA A 297 10.80 1.22 11.41
CA ALA A 297 9.92 0.07 11.59
C ALA A 297 10.04 -0.61 12.97
N ARG A 298 11.19 -0.47 13.66
CA ARG A 298 11.34 -0.93 15.05
C ARG A 298 10.38 -0.22 15.99
N LYS A 299 10.00 1.04 15.72
CA LYS A 299 9.09 1.81 16.56
C LYS A 299 7.67 1.23 16.60
N SER A 300 7.27 0.45 15.60
CA SER A 300 5.99 -0.28 15.54
C SER A 300 6.16 -1.80 15.71
N ARG A 301 7.33 -2.26 16.20
CA ARG A 301 7.68 -3.69 16.35
C ARG A 301 7.68 -4.48 15.02
N MET A 302 7.83 -3.79 13.89
CA MET A 302 7.76 -4.37 12.55
C MET A 302 9.11 -4.70 11.92
N LYS A 303 10.23 -4.20 12.47
CA LYS A 303 11.60 -4.40 11.92
C LYS A 303 11.89 -5.86 11.54
N ARG A 304 11.45 -6.81 12.35
CA ARG A 304 11.76 -8.25 12.15
C ARG A 304 11.22 -8.84 10.84
N TYR A 305 10.24 -8.20 10.22
CA TYR A 305 9.66 -8.65 8.96
C TYR A 305 10.38 -8.06 7.74
N LEU A 306 11.21 -7.04 7.94
CA LEU A 306 12.02 -6.48 6.86
C LEU A 306 13.26 -7.33 6.62
N PRO A 307 13.67 -7.55 5.35
CA PRO A 307 14.97 -8.12 5.04
C PRO A 307 16.11 -7.13 5.38
N ASP A 308 17.31 -7.66 5.62
CA ASP A 308 18.49 -6.85 5.93
C ASP A 308 18.85 -5.88 4.81
N GLU A 309 18.72 -6.32 3.56
CA GLU A 309 18.98 -5.54 2.34
C GLU A 309 17.67 -5.17 1.65
N TYR A 310 17.61 -3.98 1.03
CA TYR A 310 16.41 -3.47 0.37
C TYR A 310 16.06 -4.25 -0.90
N THR A 311 17.05 -4.73 -1.65
CA THR A 311 16.88 -5.50 -2.90
C THR A 311 16.04 -6.75 -2.69
N ARG A 312 16.11 -7.35 -1.50
CA ARG A 312 15.29 -8.52 -1.14
C ARG A 312 13.80 -8.22 -1.11
N MET A 313 13.36 -6.96 -0.97
CA MET A 313 11.95 -6.59 -1.06
C MET A 313 11.33 -6.93 -2.42
N GLN A 314 12.11 -6.93 -3.50
CA GLN A 314 11.64 -7.24 -4.85
C GLN A 314 11.04 -8.65 -4.94
N THR A 315 11.45 -9.57 -4.07
CA THR A 315 10.99 -10.97 -4.04
C THR A 315 10.15 -11.32 -2.81
N ARG A 316 9.89 -10.35 -1.92
CA ARG A 316 9.19 -10.58 -0.65
C ARG A 316 7.71 -10.70 -0.82
#